data_AF-A0A2D9G7J9-F1
#
_entry.id   AF-A0A2D9G7J9-F1
#
_cell.length_a   1.000
_cell.length_b   1.000
_cell.length_c   1.000
_cell.angle_alpha   90.00
_cell.angle_beta   90.00
_cell.angle_gamma   90.00
#
_symmetry.space_group_name_H-M   'P 1'
#
loop_
_entity.id
_entity.type
_entity.pdbx_description
1 polymer ?
#
loop_
_entity_poly.entity_id
_entity_poly.type
_entity_poly.pdbx_seq_one_letter_code
_entity_poly.pdbx_strand_id
1 'polypeptide(L)' 'MDPDQIELKNLSKGFEYVKLAKEIDSCDDRNTLRDIAKSYAKLYLKQQEVVAGLGLEGV' A
#
# COMPACT_ATOMS: atom_id res chain seq x y z
N MET A 1 6.16 -8.01 7.02
CA MET A 1 5.44 -7.97 5.74
C MET A 1 6.44 -8.38 4.70
N ASP A 2 6.14 -9.42 3.93
CA ASP A 2 6.95 -9.81 2.79
C ASP A 2 6.24 -9.30 1.52
N PRO A 3 6.78 -8.27 0.84
CA PRO A 3 6.15 -7.71 -0.35
C PRO A 3 6.08 -8.72 -1.50
N ASP A 4 6.99 -9.72 -1.55
CA ASP A 4 7.05 -10.70 -2.63
C ASP A 4 5.88 -11.70 -2.57
N GLN A 5 5.18 -11.78 -1.43
CA GLN A 5 3.96 -12.59 -1.27
C GLN A 5 2.69 -11.87 -1.78
N ILE A 6 2.78 -10.60 -2.18
CA ILE A 6 1.62 -9.79 -2.59
C ILE A 6 1.63 -9.61 -4.11
N GLU A 7 0.76 -10.36 -4.80
CA GLU A 7 0.69 -10.31 -6.26
C GLU A 7 -0.28 -9.24 -6.78
N LEU A 8 0.23 -8.40 -7.68
CA LEU A 8 -0.58 -7.44 -8.45
C LEU A 8 -0.96 -8.04 -9.80
N LYS A 9 -2.25 -8.23 -10.04
CA LYS A 9 -2.77 -8.74 -11.34
C LYS A 9 -2.82 -7.68 -12.44
N ASN A 10 -2.76 -6.40 -12.08
CA ASN A 10 -2.84 -5.28 -13.02
C ASN A 10 -1.43 -4.77 -13.35
N LEU A 11 -1.05 -4.83 -14.63
CA LEU A 11 0.26 -4.42 -15.11
C LEU A 11 0.60 -2.96 -14.80
N SER A 12 -0.35 -2.04 -14.98
CA SER A 12 -0.15 -0.61 -14.66
C SER A 12 0.12 -0.41 -13.17
N LYS A 13 -0.55 -1.19 -12.31
CA LYS A 13 -0.28 -1.18 -10.86
C LYS A 13 1.09 -1.75 -10.52
N GLY A 14 1.56 -2.75 -11.25
CA GLY A 14 2.94 -3.24 -11.14
C GLY A 14 3.97 -2.13 -11.41
N PHE A 15 3.79 -1.35 -12.47
CA PHE A 15 4.68 -0.23 -12.77
C PHE A 15 4.62 0.90 -11.73
N GLU A 16 3.43 1.22 -11.22
CA GLU A 16 3.27 2.19 -10.12
C GLU A 16 3.98 1.71 -8.85
N TYR A 17 3.84 0.43 -8.50
CA TYR A 17 4.52 -0.17 -7.35
C TYR A 17 6.04 -0.07 -7.48
N VAL A 18 6.63 -0.42 -8.63
CA VAL A 18 8.08 -0.34 -8.83
C VAL A 18 8.62 1.08 -8.62
N LYS A 19 7.87 2.11 -9.06
CA LYS A 19 8.27 3.51 -8.84
C LYS A 19 8.27 3.86 -7.35
N LEU A 20 7.19 3.51 -6.65
CA LEU A 20 7.05 3.77 -5.21
C LEU A 20 8.05 2.98 -4.38
N ALA A 21 8.28 1.71 -4.70
CA ALA A 21 9.27 0.86 -4.05
C ALA A 21 10.67 1.47 -4.18
N LYS A 22 11.05 1.91 -5.39
CA LYS A 22 12.32 2.58 -5.61
C LYS A 22 12.47 3.88 -4.81
N GLU A 23 11.40 4.66 -4.69
CA GLU A 23 11.39 5.88 -3.88
C GLU A 23 11.61 5.57 -2.39
N ILE A 24 10.91 4.55 -1.87
CA ILE A 24 11.03 4.08 -0.49
C ILE A 24 12.43 3.53 -0.22
N ASP A 25 12.96 2.69 -1.12
CA ASP A 25 14.30 2.09 -0.99
C ASP A 25 15.41 3.15 -1.01
N SER A 26 15.19 4.28 -1.70
CA SER A 26 16.12 5.40 -1.73
C SER A 26 15.92 6.42 -0.60
N CYS A 27 14.97 6.21 0.30
CA CYS A 27 14.63 7.16 1.35
C CYS A 27 15.44 6.90 2.63
N ASP A 28 16.41 7.77 2.90
CA ASP A 28 17.25 7.68 4.11
C ASP A 28 16.68 8.41 5.34
N ASP A 29 15.59 9.17 5.18
CA ASP A 29 14.96 9.90 6.29
C ASP A 29 13.97 9.02 7.05
N ARG A 30 14.35 8.64 8.27
CA ARG A 30 13.53 7.79 9.13
C ARG A 30 12.16 8.37 9.44
N ASN A 31 12.02 9.70 9.52
CA ASN A 31 10.72 10.32 9.80
C ASN A 31 9.77 10.15 8.60
N THR A 32 10.28 10.39 7.40
CA THR A 32 9.58 10.21 6.12
C THR A 32 9.14 8.76 5.96
N LEU A 33 10.04 7.79 6.17
CA LEU A 33 9.70 6.37 6.14
C LEU A 33 8.59 6.02 7.16
N ARG A 34 8.67 6.57 8.38
CA ARG A 34 7.64 6.37 9.41
C ARG A 34 6.29 6.94 8.97
N ASP A 35 6.27 8.11 8.36
CA ASP A 35 5.05 8.77 7.94
C ASP A 35 4.42 8.08 6.71
N ILE A 36 5.24 7.59 5.78
CA ILE A 36 4.83 6.71 4.69
C ILE A 36 4.17 5.43 5.24
N ALA A 37 4.83 4.74 6.17
CA ALA A 37 4.30 3.50 6.76
C ALA A 37 2.97 3.73 7.51
N LYS A 38 2.88 4.80 8.31
CA LYS A 38 1.64 5.20 8.98
C LYS A 38 0.52 5.51 7.98
N SER A 39 0.86 6.20 6.88
CA SER A 39 -0.10 6.54 5.83
C SER A 39 -0.64 5.30 5.14
N TYR A 40 0.21 4.34 4.77
CA TYR A 40 -0.24 3.06 4.18
C TYR A 40 -1.11 2.25 5.13
N ALA A 41 -0.77 2.19 6.43
CA ALA A 41 -1.61 1.52 7.42
C ALA A 41 -3.02 2.17 7.51
N LYS A 42 -3.08 3.52 7.52
CA LYS A 42 -4.35 4.25 7.56
C LYS A 42 -5.15 4.10 6.26
N LEU A 43 -4.49 4.12 5.10
CA LEU A 43 -5.12 3.91 3.80
C LEU A 43 -5.75 2.51 3.70
N TYR A 44 -5.07 1.48 4.21
CA TYR A 44 -5.63 0.12 4.26
C TYR A 44 -6.90 0.05 5.10
N LEU A 45 -6.90 0.63 6.31
CA LEU A 45 -8.11 0.70 7.14
C LEU A 45 -9.23 1.50 6.45
N LYS A 46 -8.89 2.62 5.79
CA LYS A 46 -9.89 3.39 5.04
C LYS A 46 -10.46 2.59 3.87
N GLN A 47 -9.64 1.79 3.20
CA GLN A 47 -10.10 0.89 2.14
C GLN A 47 -11.08 -0.14 2.70
N GLN A 48 -10.83 -0.70 3.89
CA GLN A 48 -11.78 -1.60 4.55
C GLN A 48 -13.12 -0.91 4.83
N GLU A 49 -13.12 0.33 5.33
CA GLU A 49 -14.36 1.10 5.50
C GLU A 49 -15.12 1.31 4.18
N VAL A 50 -14.41 1.62 3.09
CA VAL A 50 -15.01 1.83 1.78
C VAL A 50 -15.59 0.52 1.24
N VAL A 51 -14.83 -0.59 1.33
CA VAL A 51 -15.28 -1.92 0.90
C VAL A 51 -16.49 -2.38 1.71
N ALA A 52 -16.49 -2.17 3.03
CA ALA A 52 -17.64 -2.42 3.89
C ALA A 52 -18.85 -1.58 3.47
N GLY A 53 -18.65 -0.30 3.18
CA GLY A 53 -19.70 0.61 2.68
C GLY A 53 -20.28 0.23 1.31
N LEU A 54 -19.56 -0.56 0.51
CA LEU A 54 -20.05 -1.13 -0.75
C LEU A 54 -20.90 -2.40 -0.54
N GLY A 55 -21.12 -2.84 0.70
CA GLY A 55 -21.90 -4.04 1.04
C GLY A 55 -21.15 -5.36 0.85
N LEU A 56 -19.81 -5.30 0.81
CA LEU A 56 -18.93 -6.48 0.68
C LEU A 56 -18.50 -7.05 2.03
N GLU A 57 -19.25 -6.78 3.12
CA GLU A 57 -18.95 -7.30 4.45
C GLU A 57 -19.09 -8.83 4.48
N GLY A 58 -17.95 -9.54 4.54
CA GLY A 58 -17.91 -11.00 4.71
C GLY A 58 -17.29 -11.81 3.55
N VAL A 59 -16.71 -11.17 2.53
CA VAL A 59 -15.89 -11.82 1.49
C VAL A 59 -14.41 -11.49 1.69
#